data_AF-A0A7W1CEA5-F1
#
_entry.id   AF-A0A7W1CEA5-F1
#
_cell.length_a   1.000
_cell.length_b   1.000
_cell.length_c   1.000
_cell.angle_alpha   90.00
_cell.angle_beta   90.00
_cell.angle_gamma   90.00
#
_symmetry.space_group_name_H-M   'P 1'
#
loop_
_entity.id
_entity.type
_entity.pdbx_description
1 polymer ?
#
loop_
_entity_poly.entity_id
_entity_poly.type
_entity_poly.pdbx_seq_one_letter_code
_entity_poly.pdbx_strand_id
1 'polypeptide(L)' 'MTEKHRPLALIILDGWGYSPKREGNAVALAHTPNYDEISRKYPKTLLAASGLRVGLTPDTAGSSEVGHLNIGA' A
#
# COMPACT_ATOMS: atom_id res chain seq x y z
N MET A 1 -17.20 -17.63 29.51
CA MET A 1 -16.87 -16.33 28.88
C MET A 1 -16.47 -16.63 27.45
N THR A 2 -17.22 -16.16 26.46
CA THR A 2 -16.83 -16.29 25.05
C THR A 2 -15.83 -15.20 24.74
N GLU A 3 -14.60 -15.60 24.42
CA GLU A 3 -13.56 -14.66 23.98
C GLU A 3 -14.06 -13.86 22.78
N LYS A 4 -13.99 -12.52 22.90
CA LYS A 4 -14.43 -11.62 21.83
C LYS A 4 -13.42 -11.70 20.69
N HIS A 5 -13.85 -12.22 19.55
CA HIS A 5 -13.02 -12.26 18.34
C HIS A 5 -12.56 -10.85 17.97
N ARG A 6 -11.24 -10.68 17.82
CA ARG A 6 -10.60 -9.43 17.38
C ARG A 6 -9.92 -9.71 16.03
N PRO A 7 -10.63 -9.50 14.91
CA PRO A 7 -10.08 -9.82 13.60
C PRO A 7 -8.89 -8.92 13.28
N LEU A 8 -7.86 -9.51 12.66
CA LEU A 8 -6.76 -8.80 12.03
C LEU A 8 -6.96 -8.90 10.52
N ALA A 9 -6.99 -7.77 9.83
CA ALA A 9 -7.19 -7.70 8.39
C ALA A 9 -6.04 -6.94 7.71
N LEU A 10 -5.51 -7.52 6.65
CA LEU A 10 -4.65 -6.83 5.69
C LEU A 10 -5.50 -6.36 4.51
N ILE A 11 -5.46 -5.07 4.21
CA ILE A 11 -6.22 -4.45 3.12
C ILE A 11 -5.24 -3.94 2.08
N ILE A 12 -5.34 -4.44 0.84
CA ILE A 12 -4.44 -4.11 -0.27
C ILE A 12 -5.21 -3.24 -1.26
N LEU A 13 -4.75 -1.99 -1.45
CA LEU A 13 -5.23 -1.11 -2.52
C LEU A 13 -4.33 -1.29 -3.74
N ASP A 14 -4.73 -2.14 -4.69
CA ASP A 14 -3.88 -2.45 -5.85
C ASP A 14 -3.66 -1.21 -6.73
N GLY A 15 -2.42 -1.01 -7.19
CA GLY A 15 -2.01 0.18 -7.94
C GLY A 15 -1.96 1.50 -7.14
N TRP A 16 -2.08 1.46 -5.81
CA TRP A 16 -2.07 2.66 -4.95
C TRP A 16 -0.66 3.03 -4.44
N GLY A 17 0.04 3.90 -5.18
CA GLY A 17 1.38 4.36 -4.83
C GLY A 17 1.44 5.73 -4.13
N TYR A 18 2.63 6.09 -3.65
CA TYR A 18 2.95 7.45 -3.18
C TYR A 18 3.86 8.17 -4.17
N SER A 19 3.54 9.42 -4.49
CA SER A 19 4.41 10.32 -5.24
C SER A 19 4.21 11.76 -4.74
N PRO A 20 5.29 12.55 -4.56
CA PRO A 20 5.17 13.96 -4.22
C PRO A 20 4.64 14.80 -5.39
N LYS A 21 4.70 14.30 -6.64
CA LYS A 21 4.17 15.00 -7.81
C LYS A 21 2.65 14.90 -7.82
N ARG A 22 1.97 16.06 -7.94
CA ARG A 22 0.49 16.14 -7.98
C ARG A 22 -0.08 16.11 -9.41
N GLU A 23 0.64 16.66 -10.37
CA GLU A 23 0.22 16.63 -11.78
C GLU A 23 0.15 15.18 -12.29
N GLY A 24 -1.01 14.79 -12.83
CA GLY A 24 -1.28 13.43 -13.30
C GLY A 24 -1.47 12.38 -12.20
N ASN A 25 -1.48 12.78 -10.92
CA ASN A 25 -1.57 11.86 -9.80
C ASN A 25 -3.02 11.70 -9.33
N ALA A 26 -3.69 10.64 -9.80
CA ALA A 26 -5.07 10.36 -9.43
C ALA A 26 -5.27 10.17 -7.92
N VAL A 27 -4.31 9.52 -7.23
CA VAL A 27 -4.37 9.30 -5.77
C VAL A 27 -4.34 10.62 -5.01
N ALA A 28 -3.45 11.55 -5.39
CA ALA A 28 -3.34 12.86 -4.73
C ALA A 28 -4.47 13.85 -5.10
N LEU A 29 -5.20 13.59 -6.19
CA LEU A 29 -6.30 14.41 -6.68
C LEU A 29 -7.68 13.89 -6.24
N ALA A 30 -7.78 12.63 -5.86
CA ALA A 30 -9.04 12.01 -5.44
C ALA A 30 -9.53 12.57 -4.10
N HIS A 31 -10.86 12.53 -3.90
CA HIS A 31 -11.47 12.80 -2.60
C HIS A 31 -11.55 11.50 -1.78
N THR A 32 -10.66 11.36 -0.79
CA THR A 32 -10.39 10.10 -0.08
C THR A 32 -10.58 10.20 1.44
N PRO A 33 -11.74 10.68 1.92
CA PRO A 33 -11.91 11.11 3.31
C PRO A 33 -11.56 10.03 4.35
N ASN A 34 -11.91 8.77 4.07
CA ASN A 34 -11.62 7.64 4.97
C ASN A 34 -10.12 7.31 5.02
N TYR A 35 -9.45 7.27 3.86
CA TYR A 35 -8.01 7.04 3.80
C TYR A 35 -7.24 8.21 4.44
N ASP A 36 -7.68 9.44 4.19
CA ASP A 36 -7.06 10.66 4.73
C ASP A 36 -7.16 10.71 6.26
N GLU A 37 -8.30 10.30 6.82
CA GLU A 37 -8.47 10.20 8.27
C GLU A 37 -7.53 9.13 8.85
N ILE A 38 -7.53 7.92 8.30
CA ILE A 38 -6.69 6.81 8.77
C ILE A 38 -5.20 7.20 8.72
N SER A 39 -4.77 7.75 7.58
CA SER A 39 -3.39 8.18 7.33
C SER A 39 -2.93 9.34 8.23
N ARG A 40 -3.87 10.13 8.78
CA ARG A 40 -3.56 11.22 9.72
C ARG A 40 -3.55 10.74 11.17
N LYS A 41 -4.44 9.82 11.52
CA LYS A 41 -4.71 9.41 12.90
C LYS A 41 -3.82 8.27 13.39
N TYR A 42 -3.42 7.36 12.51
CA TYR A 42 -2.65 6.16 12.86
C TYR A 42 -1.23 6.19 12.29
N PRO A 43 -0.29 5.42 12.86
CA PRO A 43 1.07 5.32 12.35
C PRO A 43 1.10 4.86 10.89
N LYS A 44 1.97 5.48 10.09
CA LYS A 44 2.17 5.12 8.68
C LYS A 44 3.64 5.16 8.30
N THR A 45 3.98 4.39 7.27
CA THR A 45 5.31 4.37 6.65
C THR A 45 5.18 4.09 5.15
N LEU A 46 6.28 4.21 4.42
CA LEU A 46 6.39 3.82 3.01
C LEU A 46 7.24 2.56 2.90
N LEU A 47 6.87 1.69 1.95
CA LEU A 47 7.60 0.48 1.61
C LEU A 47 8.00 0.52 0.14
N ALA A 48 9.14 -0.09 -0.18
CA ALA A 48 9.54 -0.28 -1.57
C ALA A 48 8.82 -1.52 -2.13
N ALA A 49 8.09 -1.35 -3.23
CA ALA A 49 7.28 -2.40 -3.87
C ALA A 49 7.76 -2.71 -5.31
N SER A 50 8.99 -2.36 -5.65
CA SER A 50 9.56 -2.50 -6.99
C SER A 50 11.07 -2.74 -6.96
N GLY A 51 11.63 -3.12 -8.11
CA GLY A 51 13.05 -3.38 -8.30
C GLY A 51 13.62 -4.46 -7.37
N LEU A 52 14.90 -4.28 -7.00
CA LEU A 52 15.65 -5.24 -6.17
C LEU A 52 15.00 -5.54 -4.82
N ARG A 53 14.17 -4.61 -4.29
CA ARG A 53 13.52 -4.77 -2.98
C ARG A 53 12.41 -5.82 -2.96
N VAL A 54 11.93 -6.23 -4.13
CA VAL A 54 10.92 -7.29 -4.30
C VAL A 54 11.43 -8.42 -5.19
N GLY A 55 12.75 -8.53 -5.38
CA GLY A 55 13.39 -9.59 -6.17
C GLY A 55 13.39 -9.35 -7.69
N LEU A 56 13.11 -8.13 -8.16
CA LEU A 56 13.18 -7.77 -9.58
C LEU A 56 14.51 -7.10 -9.93
N THR A 57 14.80 -6.98 -11.22
CA THR A 57 15.95 -6.18 -11.70
C THR A 57 15.79 -4.70 -11.31
N PRO A 58 16.89 -3.93 -11.20
CA PRO A 58 16.83 -2.51 -10.90
C PRO A 58 15.87 -1.75 -11.83
N ASP A 59 15.17 -0.75 -11.29
CA ASP A 59 14.21 0.12 -12.00
C ASP A 59 12.99 -0.58 -12.64
N THR A 60 12.87 -1.90 -12.49
CA THR A 60 11.66 -2.62 -12.92
C THR A 60 10.49 -2.28 -11.99
N ALA A 61 9.40 -1.80 -12.60
CA ALA A 61 8.15 -1.55 -11.89
C ALA A 61 7.63 -2.84 -11.24
N GLY A 62 7.03 -2.71 -10.06
CA GLY A 62 6.35 -3.82 -9.41
C GLY A 62 5.09 -4.24 -10.18
N SER A 63 4.58 -5.42 -9.86
CA SER A 63 3.31 -5.95 -10.38
C SER A 63 2.50 -6.57 -9.25
N SER A 64 1.20 -6.78 -9.49
CA SER A 64 0.33 -7.44 -8.51
C SER A 64 0.85 -8.83 -8.14
N GLU A 65 1.31 -9.64 -9.10
CA GLU A 65 1.84 -10.98 -8.84
C GLU A 65 3.05 -10.95 -7.91
N VAL A 66 4.08 -10.17 -8.27
CA VAL A 66 5.31 -10.05 -7.47
C VAL A 66 5.00 -9.46 -6.09
N GLY A 67 4.12 -8.47 -6.03
CA GLY A 67 3.69 -7.83 -4.78
C GLY A 67 3.00 -8.81 -3.82
N HIS A 68 2.00 -9.55 -4.31
CA HIS A 68 1.27 -10.51 -3.48
C HIS A 68 2.16 -11.67 -3.02
N LEU A 69 3.09 -12.13 -3.86
CA LEU A 69 4.08 -13.13 -3.47
C LEU A 69 5.00 -12.62 -2.35
N ASN A 70 5.53 -11.40 -2.45
CA ASN A 70 6.39 -10.83 -1.41
C ASN A 70 5.65 -10.56 -0.10
N ILE A 71 4.35 -10.24 -0.15
CA ILE A 71 3.52 -10.00 1.04
C ILE A 71 3.16 -11.33 1.75
N GLY A 72 2.94 -12.39 0.98
CA GLY A 72 2.47 -13.68 1.49
C GLY A 72 3.56 -14.70 1.83
N ALA A 73 4.81 -14.47 1.39
CA ALA A 73 5.97 -15.33 1.68
C ALA A 73 6.55 -15.06 3.08
#